data_AF-A0A3P6Q6E2-F1
#
_entry.id   AF-A0A3P6Q6E2-F1
#
_cell.length_a   1.000
_cell.length_b   1.000
_cell.length_c   1.000
_cell.angle_alpha   90.00
_cell.angle_beta   90.00
_cell.angle_gamma   90.00
#
_symmetry.space_group_name_H-M   'P 1'
#
loop_
_entity.id
_entity.type
_entity.pdbx_description
1 polymer ?
#
loop_
_entity_poly.entity_id
_entity_poly.type
_entity_poly.pdbx_seq_one_letter_code
_entity_poly.pdbx_strand_id
1 'polypeptide(L)'
;MDSILGTLAKFPPCELLLRDMLTAYMEEVTDEESPQRFSVEKLRRIGIICSQLIYTDRRYLPLLPTHEDLLTLLGVFDAFVQSDVVAKYGLFPDDTSPESSEVRVPTTEEQLLRFMENSARKAMIYLTIDCEDKAHDISLAYAAAVVPVVNLLYETRWECSPRSEVFTDCIKLWEDVFQRTALATQRAIAAFTHLPTAPSSAQLALRVLCENGASWQKGKTEEKNIAWYWATLSDCSGVKLETVERWISRFHAESAIEFLAHIHEYIQRNTPEWQDTMFSGSALDAPSYRISFLCLHAAVSIFGDISLISSLTPELLDFIMCGVVTAMDSCDEAIGAKIPSSHKLETLAGLSLKMFERCAKTALEKFCNSLDTEWPNFFLPTMSRIIVRWFTLLNVDAKPTFFVRTLVKALLYLRELPDDLSLKKKLSPELDRFEYDAMHQTLIIQAEDLVVSENPFIQFAALHMLKVLTPIMYRQENEQWTEEEKVSATGPRHLVVPDTLSKLIDGTTGW
;
A
#
# COMPACT_ATOMS: atom_id res chain seq x y z
N MET A 1 21.66 -7.62 -38.06
CA MET A 1 20.27 -8.07 -37.83
C MET A 1 19.77 -8.88 -39.01
N ASP A 2 19.77 -8.34 -40.24
CA ASP A 2 19.40 -9.09 -41.47
C ASP A 2 20.22 -10.36 -41.70
N SER A 3 21.51 -10.34 -41.36
CA SER A 3 22.39 -11.52 -41.39
C SER A 3 22.04 -12.57 -40.32
N ILE A 4 21.55 -12.15 -39.14
CA ILE A 4 21.18 -13.05 -38.04
C ILE A 4 19.84 -13.73 -38.37
N LEU A 5 18.83 -12.96 -38.79
CA LEU A 5 17.55 -13.49 -39.24
C LEU A 5 17.70 -14.37 -40.48
N GLY A 6 18.57 -13.99 -41.43
CA GLY A 6 18.91 -14.82 -42.59
C GLY A 6 19.72 -16.08 -42.26
N THR A 7 20.35 -16.14 -41.08
CA THR A 7 21.04 -17.34 -40.58
C THR A 7 20.08 -18.23 -39.79
N LEU A 8 19.22 -17.66 -38.93
CA LEU A 8 18.17 -18.38 -38.20
C LEU A 8 17.15 -19.00 -39.16
N ALA A 9 16.78 -18.32 -40.24
CA ALA A 9 15.88 -18.88 -41.26
C ALA A 9 16.42 -20.16 -41.96
N LYS A 10 17.72 -20.48 -41.82
CA LYS A 10 18.36 -21.63 -42.47
C LYS A 10 18.38 -22.91 -41.62
N PHE A 11 17.92 -22.88 -40.37
CA PHE A 11 17.98 -24.03 -39.45
C PHE A 11 16.60 -24.40 -38.88
N PRO A 12 15.93 -25.45 -39.38
CA PRO A 12 14.73 -25.99 -38.72
C PRO A 12 15.10 -26.96 -37.57
N PRO A 13 14.44 -26.91 -36.39
CA PRO A 13 13.33 -26.02 -36.02
C PRO A 13 13.81 -24.82 -35.19
N CYS A 14 14.06 -23.68 -35.84
CA CYS A 14 14.39 -22.41 -35.18
C CYS A 14 13.29 -21.87 -34.26
N GLU A 15 12.05 -22.35 -34.37
CA GLU A 15 10.93 -21.93 -33.50
C GLU A 15 11.16 -22.30 -32.04
N LEU A 16 11.55 -23.55 -31.74
CA LEU A 16 11.83 -23.98 -30.37
C LEU A 16 13.05 -23.27 -29.82
N LEU A 17 14.12 -23.11 -30.60
CA LEU A 17 15.31 -22.38 -30.14
C LEU A 17 15.02 -20.90 -29.87
N LEU A 18 14.27 -20.22 -30.74
CA LEU A 18 13.89 -18.82 -30.54
C LEU A 18 12.92 -18.66 -29.38
N ARG A 19 11.96 -19.59 -29.23
CA ARG A 19 11.06 -19.65 -28.09
C ARG A 19 11.85 -19.89 -26.82
N ASP A 20 12.70 -20.91 -26.75
CA ASP A 20 13.52 -21.23 -25.59
C ASP A 20 14.51 -20.10 -25.25
N MET A 21 15.06 -19.38 -26.23
CA MET A 21 15.90 -18.21 -25.97
C MET A 21 15.07 -17.06 -25.39
N LEU A 22 13.93 -16.72 -26.01
CA LEU A 22 13.04 -15.64 -25.54
C LEU A 22 12.40 -15.99 -24.19
N THR A 23 11.97 -17.23 -24.02
CA THR A 23 11.51 -17.84 -22.78
C THR A 23 12.62 -17.85 -21.74
N ALA A 24 13.88 -18.17 -22.06
CA ALA A 24 14.99 -18.02 -21.12
C ALA A 24 15.28 -16.56 -20.74
N TYR A 25 14.90 -15.58 -21.57
CA TYR A 25 14.94 -14.15 -21.23
C TYR A 25 13.69 -13.66 -20.49
N MET A 26 12.58 -14.38 -20.59
CA MET A 26 11.27 -14.05 -20.01
C MET A 26 10.92 -14.88 -18.76
N GLU A 27 11.48 -16.06 -18.56
CA GLU A 27 11.25 -16.89 -17.37
C GLU A 27 12.23 -16.51 -16.26
N GLU A 28 11.82 -16.81 -15.03
CA GLU A 28 12.61 -16.55 -13.84
C GLU A 28 13.98 -17.23 -13.98
N VAL A 29 15.04 -16.43 -14.02
CA VAL A 29 16.38 -16.93 -13.75
C VAL A 29 16.38 -17.38 -12.29
N THR A 30 16.13 -18.67 -12.07
CA THR A 30 16.29 -19.30 -10.77
C THR A 30 17.74 -19.22 -10.34
N ASP A 31 17.91 -18.83 -9.08
CA ASP A 31 19.13 -18.69 -8.28
C ASP A 31 20.45 -19.13 -8.93
N GLU A 32 21.37 -18.16 -9.07
CA GLU A 32 22.84 -18.24 -9.02
C GLU A 32 23.56 -17.32 -10.04
N GLU A 33 22.86 -16.74 -11.02
CA GLU A 33 23.48 -15.87 -12.02
C GLU A 33 23.04 -14.40 -11.89
N SER A 34 24.03 -13.51 -11.83
CA SER A 34 23.91 -12.12 -11.38
C SER A 34 22.78 -11.29 -12.04
N PRO A 35 22.14 -10.38 -11.28
CA PRO A 35 21.01 -9.54 -11.73
C PRO A 35 21.36 -8.47 -12.81
N GLN A 36 22.59 -8.47 -13.33
CA GLN A 36 23.12 -7.45 -14.25
C GLN A 36 23.13 -7.84 -15.74
N ARG A 37 22.55 -8.97 -16.15
CA ARG A 37 22.87 -9.53 -17.48
C ARG A 37 22.43 -8.73 -18.71
N PHE A 38 21.37 -7.91 -18.63
CA PHE A 38 20.81 -7.26 -19.82
C PHE A 38 20.68 -5.75 -19.68
N SER A 39 21.47 -5.01 -20.47
CA SER A 39 21.29 -3.57 -20.64
C SER A 39 19.96 -3.28 -21.34
N VAL A 40 19.40 -2.10 -21.09
CA VAL A 40 18.20 -1.56 -21.76
C VAL A 40 18.25 -1.77 -23.27
N GLU A 41 19.40 -1.48 -23.88
CA GLU A 41 19.63 -1.61 -25.33
C GLU A 41 19.46 -3.04 -25.82
N LYS A 42 19.85 -4.05 -25.01
CA LYS A 42 19.63 -5.46 -25.36
C LYS A 42 18.14 -5.80 -25.29
N LEU A 43 17.43 -5.36 -24.26
CA LEU A 43 15.98 -5.61 -24.10
C LEU A 43 15.19 -5.00 -25.26
N ARG A 44 15.52 -3.76 -25.67
CA ARG A 44 14.91 -3.10 -26.84
C ARG A 44 15.17 -3.86 -28.14
N ARG A 45 16.40 -4.33 -28.35
CA ARG A 45 16.74 -5.16 -29.53
C ARG A 45 15.93 -6.45 -29.57
N ILE A 46 15.68 -7.06 -28.42
CA ILE A 46 14.85 -8.27 -28.33
C ILE A 46 13.43 -7.97 -28.81
N GLY A 47 12.79 -6.90 -28.33
CA GLY A 47 11.44 -6.56 -28.80
C GLY A 47 11.36 -6.24 -30.30
N ILE A 48 12.41 -5.60 -30.86
CA ILE A 48 12.52 -5.39 -32.32
C ILE A 48 12.60 -6.74 -33.07
N ILE A 49 13.37 -7.70 -32.57
CA ILE A 49 13.45 -9.05 -33.15
C ILE A 49 12.07 -9.73 -33.09
N CYS A 50 11.39 -9.67 -31.94
CA CYS A 50 10.04 -10.22 -31.78
C CYS A 50 9.07 -9.61 -32.79
N SER A 51 9.07 -8.27 -32.94
CA SER A 51 8.25 -7.57 -33.95
C SER A 51 8.51 -8.11 -35.36
N GLN A 52 9.78 -8.23 -35.77
CA GLN A 52 10.13 -8.75 -37.10
C GLN A 52 9.69 -10.20 -37.31
N LEU A 53 9.83 -11.06 -36.29
CA LEU A 53 9.38 -12.45 -36.36
C LEU A 53 7.85 -12.54 -36.51
N ILE A 54 7.10 -11.79 -35.70
CA ILE A 54 5.63 -11.78 -35.73
C ILE A 54 5.11 -11.25 -37.09
N TYR A 55 5.75 -10.21 -37.65
CA TYR A 55 5.42 -9.72 -39.00
C TYR A 55 5.71 -10.75 -40.08
N THR A 56 6.76 -11.56 -39.91
CA THR A 56 7.18 -12.54 -40.91
C THR A 56 6.28 -13.78 -40.90
N ASP A 57 5.85 -14.25 -39.72
CA ASP A 57 5.01 -15.45 -39.59
C ASP A 57 4.14 -15.40 -38.33
N ARG A 58 2.83 -15.63 -38.51
CA ARG A 58 1.84 -15.67 -37.41
C ARG A 58 2.09 -16.80 -36.41
N ARG A 59 2.86 -17.83 -36.75
CA ARG A 59 3.24 -18.90 -35.81
C ARG A 59 4.03 -18.38 -34.60
N TYR A 60 4.60 -17.18 -34.67
CA TYR A 60 5.30 -16.53 -33.56
C TYR A 60 4.38 -15.69 -32.65
N LEU A 61 3.08 -15.57 -32.93
CA LEU A 61 2.11 -14.91 -32.04
C LEU A 61 2.09 -15.45 -30.60
N PRO A 62 2.28 -16.76 -30.34
CA PRO A 62 2.36 -17.31 -28.97
C PRO A 62 3.57 -16.84 -28.14
N LEU A 63 4.45 -15.98 -28.69
CA LEU A 63 5.47 -15.27 -27.93
C LEU A 63 4.89 -14.08 -27.14
N LEU A 64 3.71 -13.60 -27.54
CA LEU A 64 2.99 -12.53 -26.85
C LEU A 64 2.13 -13.11 -25.72
N PRO A 65 1.95 -12.36 -24.62
CA PRO A 65 1.12 -12.80 -23.51
C PRO A 65 -0.35 -12.95 -23.92
N THR A 66 -1.01 -13.91 -23.31
CA THR A 66 -2.46 -14.15 -23.41
C THR A 66 -3.23 -13.39 -22.33
N HIS A 67 -4.56 -13.39 -22.41
CA HIS A 67 -5.41 -12.80 -21.36
C HIS A 67 -5.25 -13.53 -20.02
N GLU A 68 -5.00 -14.84 -20.05
CA GLU A 68 -4.75 -15.65 -18.85
C GLU A 68 -3.41 -15.27 -18.20
N ASP A 69 -2.37 -15.04 -19.00
CA ASP A 69 -1.08 -14.54 -18.50
C ASP A 69 -1.23 -13.16 -17.83
N LEU A 70 -2.00 -12.26 -18.45
CA LEU A 70 -2.28 -10.94 -17.89
C LEU A 70 -3.07 -11.03 -16.58
N LEU A 71 -4.13 -11.85 -16.52
CA LEU A 71 -4.90 -12.06 -15.29
C LEU A 71 -4.05 -12.65 -14.17
N THR A 72 -3.18 -13.61 -14.49
CA THR A 72 -2.27 -14.23 -13.52
C THR A 72 -1.32 -13.20 -12.93
N LEU A 73 -0.70 -12.36 -13.78
CA LEU A 73 0.15 -11.26 -13.30
C LEU A 73 -0.61 -10.29 -12.39
N LEU A 74 -1.79 -9.85 -12.81
CA LEU A 74 -2.61 -8.89 -12.06
C LEU A 74 -3.05 -9.49 -10.71
N GLY A 75 -3.35 -10.79 -10.66
CA GLY A 75 -3.63 -11.50 -9.41
C GLY A 75 -2.44 -11.50 -8.44
N VAL A 76 -1.21 -11.69 -8.94
CA VAL A 76 0.00 -11.54 -8.11
C VAL A 76 0.15 -10.10 -7.61
N PHE A 77 -0.08 -9.10 -8.47
CA PHE A 77 0.02 -7.70 -8.06
C PHE A 77 -1.01 -7.35 -6.98
N ASP A 78 -2.25 -7.78 -7.14
CA ASP A 78 -3.35 -7.49 -6.20
C ASP A 78 -3.05 -8.02 -4.80
N ALA A 79 -2.36 -9.16 -4.68
CA ALA A 79 -1.91 -9.70 -3.39
C ALA A 79 -1.02 -8.72 -2.59
N PHE A 80 -0.45 -7.69 -3.23
CA PHE A 80 0.40 -6.70 -2.59
C PHE A 80 -0.16 -5.28 -2.60
N VAL A 81 -0.94 -4.90 -3.62
CA VAL A 81 -1.34 -3.50 -3.81
C VAL A 81 -2.82 -3.24 -3.57
N GLN A 82 -3.67 -4.24 -3.37
CA GLN A 82 -5.12 -4.04 -3.26
C GLN A 82 -5.48 -3.00 -2.18
N SER A 83 -4.97 -3.15 -0.96
CA SER A 83 -5.22 -2.21 0.14
C SER A 83 -4.72 -0.79 -0.19
N ASP A 84 -3.58 -0.69 -0.87
CA ASP A 84 -2.99 0.59 -1.29
C ASP A 84 -3.81 1.27 -2.39
N VAL A 85 -4.34 0.51 -3.34
CA VAL A 85 -5.22 1.00 -4.41
C VAL A 85 -6.52 1.54 -3.83
N VAL A 86 -7.13 0.80 -2.90
CA VAL A 86 -8.33 1.25 -2.18
C VAL A 86 -8.02 2.52 -1.38
N ALA A 87 -6.91 2.55 -0.64
CA ALA A 87 -6.55 3.69 0.19
C ALA A 87 -6.10 4.93 -0.59
N LYS A 88 -5.64 4.77 -1.83
CA LYS A 88 -5.22 5.89 -2.71
C LYS A 88 -6.36 6.39 -3.59
N TYR A 89 -7.15 5.49 -4.17
CA TYR A 89 -8.13 5.82 -5.21
C TYR A 89 -9.58 5.48 -4.85
N GLY A 90 -9.86 4.73 -3.79
CA GLY A 90 -11.22 4.28 -3.47
C GLY A 90 -11.76 3.23 -4.44
N LEU A 91 -10.87 2.51 -5.13
CA LEU A 91 -11.22 1.51 -6.15
C LEU A 91 -11.22 0.11 -5.55
N PHE A 92 -12.32 -0.62 -5.71
CA PHE A 92 -12.53 -1.96 -5.14
C PHE A 92 -12.50 -3.03 -6.24
N PRO A 93 -11.82 -4.17 -6.03
CA PRO A 93 -11.93 -5.30 -6.95
C PRO A 93 -13.31 -5.94 -6.89
N ASP A 94 -13.66 -6.73 -7.89
CA ASP A 94 -14.90 -7.51 -7.86
C ASP A 94 -14.86 -8.60 -6.80
N ASP A 95 -15.96 -8.76 -6.05
CA ASP A 95 -16.13 -9.85 -5.07
C ASP A 95 -16.18 -11.24 -5.74
N THR A 96 -16.32 -11.30 -7.07
CA THR A 96 -16.36 -12.55 -7.85
C THR A 96 -14.98 -12.99 -8.35
N SER A 97 -13.90 -12.32 -7.91
CA SER A 97 -12.56 -12.82 -8.20
C SER A 97 -12.45 -14.27 -7.69
N PRO A 98 -12.18 -15.25 -8.56
CA PRO A 98 -12.03 -16.62 -8.10
C PRO A 98 -10.92 -16.64 -7.05
N GLU A 99 -11.17 -17.29 -5.91
CA GLU A 99 -10.11 -17.65 -4.96
C GLU A 99 -9.00 -18.31 -5.78
N SER A 100 -7.94 -17.55 -6.04
CA SER A 100 -6.99 -17.87 -7.09
C SER A 100 -6.33 -19.20 -6.76
N SER A 101 -6.55 -20.18 -7.62
CA SER A 101 -5.85 -21.46 -7.64
C SER A 101 -4.34 -21.23 -7.59
N GLU A 102 -3.69 -21.70 -6.52
CA GLU A 102 -2.22 -21.84 -6.34
C GLU A 102 -1.31 -20.87 -7.12
N VAL A 103 -1.62 -19.57 -7.12
CA VAL A 103 -0.69 -18.59 -7.68
C VAL A 103 0.46 -18.44 -6.69
N ARG A 104 1.69 -18.80 -7.11
CA ARG A 104 2.88 -18.62 -6.26
C ARG A 104 3.17 -17.14 -6.10
N VAL A 105 2.69 -16.58 -5.00
CA VAL A 105 2.94 -15.19 -4.61
C VAL A 105 4.30 -15.08 -3.93
N PRO A 106 5.15 -14.09 -4.28
CA PRO A 106 6.39 -13.81 -3.57
C PRO A 106 6.20 -13.73 -2.06
N THR A 107 7.01 -14.47 -1.30
CA THR A 107 6.85 -14.59 0.16
C THR A 107 7.70 -13.59 0.94
N THR A 108 8.85 -13.19 0.38
CA THR A 108 9.79 -12.21 0.97
C THR A 108 9.87 -10.91 0.16
N GLU A 109 10.38 -9.83 0.76
CA GLU A 109 10.63 -8.56 0.07
C GLU A 109 11.58 -8.72 -1.12
N GLU A 110 12.66 -9.48 -0.92
CA GLU A 110 13.66 -9.70 -1.95
C GLU A 110 13.07 -10.45 -3.15
N GLN A 111 12.25 -11.48 -2.90
CA GLN A 111 11.53 -12.19 -3.94
C GLN A 111 10.58 -11.26 -4.69
N LEU A 112 9.86 -10.37 -3.99
CA LEU A 112 8.98 -9.41 -4.64
C LEU A 112 9.76 -8.42 -5.51
N LEU A 113 10.87 -7.86 -5.00
CA LEU A 113 11.69 -6.93 -5.76
C LEU A 113 12.21 -7.59 -7.05
N ARG A 114 12.74 -8.81 -6.96
CA ARG A 114 13.18 -9.60 -8.12
C ARG A 114 12.04 -9.86 -9.10
N PHE A 115 10.86 -10.24 -8.61
CA PHE A 115 9.66 -10.45 -9.42
C PHE A 115 9.25 -9.17 -10.17
N MET A 116 9.24 -8.02 -9.49
CA MET A 116 8.92 -6.73 -10.10
C MET A 116 9.97 -6.33 -11.13
N GLU A 117 11.26 -6.53 -10.86
CA GLU A 117 12.32 -6.27 -11.85
C GLU A 117 12.16 -7.12 -13.10
N ASN A 118 11.86 -8.41 -12.95
CA ASN A 118 11.58 -9.30 -14.09
C ASN A 118 10.35 -8.84 -14.87
N SER A 119 9.31 -8.42 -14.17
CA SER A 119 8.11 -7.85 -14.80
C SER A 119 8.42 -6.56 -15.58
N ALA A 120 9.29 -5.69 -15.05
CA ALA A 120 9.73 -4.49 -15.74
C ALA A 120 10.59 -4.81 -16.97
N ARG A 121 11.51 -5.78 -16.90
CA ARG A 121 12.29 -6.24 -18.06
C ARG A 121 11.37 -6.75 -19.18
N LYS A 122 10.34 -7.55 -18.85
CA LYS A 122 9.32 -7.98 -19.82
C LYS A 122 8.54 -6.82 -20.41
N ALA A 123 8.07 -5.90 -19.56
CA ALA A 123 7.35 -4.72 -20.01
C ALA A 123 8.19 -3.90 -21.01
N MET A 124 9.49 -3.75 -20.78
CA MET A 124 10.38 -3.07 -21.72
C MET A 124 10.47 -3.77 -23.08
N ILE A 125 10.53 -5.11 -23.10
CA ILE A 125 10.49 -5.88 -24.35
C ILE A 125 9.17 -5.59 -25.07
N TYR A 126 8.04 -5.76 -24.37
CA TYR A 126 6.70 -5.55 -24.93
C TYR A 126 6.47 -4.15 -25.46
N LEU A 127 6.96 -3.11 -24.78
CA LEU A 127 6.88 -1.72 -25.23
C LEU A 127 7.68 -1.43 -26.51
N THR A 128 8.61 -2.31 -26.88
CA THR A 128 9.41 -2.17 -28.11
C THR A 128 8.96 -3.07 -29.26
N ILE A 129 7.94 -3.90 -29.05
CA ILE A 129 7.31 -4.65 -30.12
C ILE A 129 6.40 -3.68 -30.88
N ASP A 130 6.62 -3.53 -32.18
CA ASP A 130 5.71 -2.84 -33.07
C ASP A 130 4.91 -3.89 -33.84
N CYS A 131 3.61 -4.01 -33.61
CA CYS A 131 2.74 -4.94 -34.32
C CYS A 131 1.27 -4.46 -34.29
N GLU A 132 0.60 -4.50 -35.44
CA GLU A 132 -0.83 -4.15 -35.56
C GLU A 132 -1.79 -5.28 -35.12
N ASP A 133 -1.28 -6.41 -34.63
CA ASP A 133 -2.11 -7.54 -34.20
C ASP A 133 -2.75 -7.30 -32.82
N LYS A 134 -4.00 -7.74 -32.62
CA LYS A 134 -4.71 -7.64 -31.34
C LYS A 134 -3.98 -8.34 -30.19
N ALA A 135 -3.19 -9.38 -30.46
CA ALA A 135 -2.37 -10.04 -29.46
C ALA A 135 -1.35 -9.08 -28.81
N HIS A 136 -0.94 -8.03 -29.53
CA HIS A 136 -0.05 -7.00 -28.99
C HIS A 136 -0.78 -6.03 -28.04
N ASP A 137 -2.11 -5.92 -28.09
CA ASP A 137 -2.90 -5.11 -27.13
C ASP A 137 -2.68 -5.59 -25.70
N ILE A 138 -2.57 -6.91 -25.50
CA ILE A 138 -2.31 -7.55 -24.21
C ILE A 138 -0.89 -7.24 -23.73
N SER A 139 0.08 -7.18 -24.65
CA SER A 139 1.47 -6.80 -24.34
C SER A 139 1.55 -5.35 -23.83
N LEU A 140 0.78 -4.46 -24.44
CA LEU A 140 0.64 -3.08 -24.00
C LEU A 140 -0.08 -2.98 -22.66
N ALA A 141 -1.17 -3.73 -22.43
CA ALA A 141 -1.83 -3.78 -21.12
C ALA A 141 -0.93 -4.32 -20.01
N TYR A 142 -0.14 -5.36 -20.29
CA TYR A 142 0.89 -5.86 -19.37
C TYR A 142 1.84 -4.72 -18.97
N ALA A 143 2.44 -4.04 -19.95
CA ALA A 143 3.37 -2.95 -19.68
C ALA A 143 2.69 -1.77 -18.98
N ALA A 144 1.43 -1.49 -19.32
CA ALA A 144 0.62 -0.47 -18.69
C ALA A 144 0.36 -0.73 -17.21
N ALA A 145 0.27 -2.00 -16.78
CA ALA A 145 0.07 -2.37 -15.38
C ALA A 145 1.35 -2.29 -14.53
N VAL A 146 2.50 -2.69 -15.09
CA VAL A 146 3.75 -2.82 -14.33
C VAL A 146 4.19 -1.48 -13.71
N VAL A 147 4.27 -0.42 -14.51
CA VAL A 147 4.83 0.87 -14.04
C VAL A 147 3.99 1.51 -12.92
N PRO A 148 2.65 1.62 -13.02
CA PRO A 148 1.81 2.10 -11.93
C PRO A 148 1.97 1.29 -10.63
N VAL A 149 2.04 -0.04 -10.73
CA VAL A 149 2.23 -0.92 -9.56
C VAL A 149 3.61 -0.71 -8.93
N VAL A 150 4.68 -0.64 -9.73
CA VAL A 150 6.04 -0.34 -9.25
C VAL A 150 6.08 1.03 -8.56
N ASN A 151 5.48 2.05 -9.16
CA ASN A 151 5.44 3.39 -8.57
C ASN A 151 4.70 3.39 -7.23
N LEU A 152 3.55 2.72 -7.15
CA LEU A 152 2.79 2.59 -5.92
C LEU A 152 3.61 1.86 -4.84
N LEU A 153 4.29 0.76 -5.17
CA LEU A 153 5.16 0.05 -4.22
C LEU A 153 6.34 0.91 -3.76
N TYR A 154 6.93 1.74 -4.61
CA TYR A 154 7.98 2.68 -4.17
C TYR A 154 7.46 3.82 -3.30
N GLU A 155 6.26 4.31 -3.57
CA GLU A 155 5.62 5.36 -2.76
C GLU A 155 5.20 4.82 -1.38
N THR A 156 4.82 3.55 -1.30
CA THR A 156 4.25 3.00 -0.07
C THR A 156 5.21 2.07 0.68
N ARG A 157 5.83 1.10 0.01
CA ARG A 157 6.58 -0.03 0.62
C ARG A 157 8.09 0.12 0.54
N TRP A 158 8.62 0.74 -0.51
CA TRP A 158 10.05 0.88 -0.76
C TRP A 158 10.52 2.33 -0.68
N GLU A 159 9.83 3.16 0.10
CA GLU A 159 10.14 4.59 0.28
C GLU A 159 11.60 4.81 0.76
N CYS A 160 12.14 3.85 1.53
CA CYS A 160 13.50 3.88 2.05
C CYS A 160 14.54 3.20 1.14
N SER A 161 14.13 2.63 0.01
CA SER A 161 15.02 1.87 -0.88
C SER A 161 15.31 2.65 -2.17
N PRO A 162 16.56 2.67 -2.66
CA PRO A 162 16.86 3.31 -3.93
C PRO A 162 16.13 2.61 -5.08
N ARG A 163 15.73 3.38 -6.07
CA ARG A 163 15.08 2.84 -7.26
C ARG A 163 16.10 2.15 -8.17
N SER A 164 15.81 0.91 -8.56
CA SER A 164 16.63 0.15 -9.51
C SER A 164 16.70 0.84 -10.88
N GLU A 165 17.85 0.73 -11.56
CA GLU A 165 18.05 1.27 -12.92
C GLU A 165 17.03 0.68 -13.90
N VAL A 166 16.71 -0.61 -13.76
CA VAL A 166 15.71 -1.31 -14.59
C VAL A 166 14.36 -0.61 -14.52
N PHE A 167 13.91 -0.25 -13.32
CA PHE A 167 12.64 0.46 -13.16
C PHE A 167 12.70 1.87 -13.74
N THR A 168 13.80 2.58 -13.51
CA THR A 168 13.98 3.94 -14.04
C THR A 168 13.90 3.95 -15.57
N ASP A 169 14.52 2.99 -16.24
CA ASP A 169 14.49 2.91 -17.70
C ASP A 169 13.18 2.35 -18.25
N CYS A 170 12.52 1.46 -17.51
CA CYS A 170 11.16 1.00 -17.83
C CYS A 170 10.16 2.16 -17.77
N ILE A 171 10.23 3.02 -16.74
CA ILE A 171 9.35 4.19 -16.59
C ILE A 171 9.53 5.15 -17.77
N LYS A 172 10.78 5.50 -18.13
CA LYS A 172 11.05 6.39 -19.28
C LYS A 172 10.46 5.84 -20.58
N LEU A 173 10.64 4.54 -20.83
CA LEU A 173 10.10 3.90 -22.03
C LEU A 173 8.57 3.85 -22.00
N TRP A 174 7.97 3.60 -20.84
CA TRP A 174 6.54 3.63 -20.65
C TRP A 174 5.95 5.01 -20.94
N GLU A 175 6.58 6.07 -20.43
CA GLU A 175 6.19 7.46 -20.70
C GLU A 175 6.30 7.77 -22.20
N ASP A 176 7.43 7.41 -22.82
CA ASP A 176 7.66 7.61 -24.25
C ASP A 176 6.59 6.92 -25.12
N VAL A 177 6.13 5.73 -24.73
CA VAL A 177 5.09 5.00 -25.49
C VAL A 177 3.70 5.55 -25.22
N PHE A 178 3.27 5.61 -23.96
CA PHE A 178 1.87 5.93 -23.62
C PHE A 178 1.55 7.41 -23.64
N GLN A 179 2.51 8.30 -23.34
CA GLN A 179 2.26 9.75 -23.44
C GLN A 179 2.35 10.25 -24.89
N ARG A 180 3.17 9.63 -25.74
CA ARG A 180 3.33 10.07 -27.15
C ARG A 180 2.39 9.35 -28.11
N THR A 181 1.89 8.17 -27.76
CA THR A 181 1.14 7.31 -28.68
C THR A 181 -0.27 7.06 -28.18
N ALA A 182 -1.21 7.93 -28.56
CA ALA A 182 -2.63 7.77 -28.21
C ALA A 182 -3.20 6.39 -28.58
N LEU A 183 -2.72 5.79 -29.68
CA LEU A 183 -3.10 4.45 -30.12
C LEU A 183 -2.67 3.37 -29.13
N ALA A 184 -1.43 3.41 -28.61
CA ALA A 184 -0.95 2.42 -27.64
C ALA A 184 -1.79 2.45 -26.36
N THR A 185 -2.11 3.65 -25.90
CA THR A 185 -2.99 3.88 -24.74
C THR A 185 -4.39 3.32 -24.97
N GLN A 186 -5.01 3.57 -26.13
CA GLN A 186 -6.33 3.03 -26.46
C GLN A 186 -6.32 1.50 -26.53
N ARG A 187 -5.27 0.90 -27.08
CA ARG A 187 -5.11 -0.56 -27.16
C ARG A 187 -4.97 -1.20 -25.78
N ALA A 188 -4.17 -0.61 -24.89
CA ALA A 188 -4.05 -1.07 -23.51
C ALA A 188 -5.39 -0.97 -22.74
N ILE A 189 -6.09 0.17 -22.85
CA ILE A 189 -7.42 0.35 -22.24
C ILE A 189 -8.42 -0.67 -22.80
N ALA A 190 -8.40 -0.91 -24.10
CA ALA A 190 -9.23 -1.92 -24.72
C ALA A 190 -8.94 -3.29 -24.09
N ALA A 191 -7.68 -3.74 -24.06
CA ALA A 191 -7.31 -5.03 -23.48
C ALA A 191 -7.74 -5.19 -22.01
N PHE A 192 -7.57 -4.18 -21.15
CA PHE A 192 -8.08 -4.24 -19.77
C PHE A 192 -9.59 -4.40 -19.71
N THR A 193 -10.35 -3.62 -20.49
CA THR A 193 -11.82 -3.65 -20.45
C THR A 193 -12.44 -4.89 -21.11
N HIS A 194 -11.63 -5.77 -21.71
CA HIS A 194 -12.05 -7.10 -22.17
C HIS A 194 -11.78 -8.20 -21.14
N LEU A 195 -11.13 -7.90 -20.02
CA LEU A 195 -10.92 -8.87 -18.94
C LEU A 195 -12.27 -9.22 -18.27
N PRO A 196 -12.44 -10.49 -17.84
CA PRO A 196 -13.68 -10.97 -17.23
C PRO A 196 -13.94 -10.39 -15.84
N THR A 197 -12.88 -9.97 -15.13
CA THR A 197 -12.93 -9.36 -13.80
C THR A 197 -12.13 -8.06 -13.83
N ALA A 198 -12.35 -7.20 -12.82
CA ALA A 198 -11.62 -5.95 -12.63
C ALA A 198 -10.64 -6.00 -11.45
N PRO A 199 -9.44 -6.60 -11.60
CA PRO A 199 -8.38 -6.55 -10.60
C PRO A 199 -8.03 -5.12 -10.17
N SER A 200 -7.67 -4.91 -8.90
CA SER A 200 -7.29 -3.60 -8.37
C SER A 200 -6.10 -3.00 -9.11
N SER A 201 -5.09 -3.80 -9.46
CA SER A 201 -3.92 -3.39 -10.23
C SER A 201 -4.27 -2.96 -11.67
N ALA A 202 -5.27 -3.58 -12.30
CA ALA A 202 -5.77 -3.14 -13.61
C ALA A 202 -6.55 -1.84 -13.49
N GLN A 203 -7.38 -1.69 -12.46
CA GLN A 203 -8.08 -0.44 -12.17
C GLN A 203 -7.09 0.70 -11.90
N LEU A 204 -6.02 0.45 -11.14
CA LEU A 204 -4.92 1.39 -10.93
C LEU A 204 -4.28 1.81 -12.25
N ALA A 205 -3.96 0.85 -13.13
CA ALA A 205 -3.34 1.13 -14.41
C ALA A 205 -4.21 2.01 -15.29
N LEU A 206 -5.51 1.68 -15.40
CA LEU A 206 -6.49 2.49 -16.12
C LEU A 206 -6.60 3.90 -15.55
N ARG A 207 -6.65 4.04 -14.22
CA ARG A 207 -6.74 5.34 -13.55
C ARG A 207 -5.56 6.22 -13.89
N VAL A 208 -4.33 5.68 -13.82
CA VAL A 208 -3.11 6.41 -14.14
C VAL A 208 -3.05 6.80 -15.63
N LEU A 209 -3.49 5.93 -16.54
CA LEU A 209 -3.57 6.28 -17.97
C LEU A 209 -4.56 7.44 -18.19
N CYS A 210 -5.73 7.41 -17.54
CA CYS A 210 -6.74 8.46 -17.64
C CYS A 210 -6.28 9.79 -17.03
N GLU A 211 -5.60 9.78 -15.89
CA GLU A 211 -4.99 10.97 -15.28
C GLU A 211 -3.94 11.62 -16.18
N ASN A 212 -3.30 10.83 -17.07
CA ASN A 212 -2.38 11.30 -18.11
C ASN A 212 -3.09 11.70 -19.43
N GLY A 213 -4.40 11.92 -19.40
CA GLY A 213 -5.17 12.44 -20.54
C GLY A 213 -5.74 11.38 -21.48
N ALA A 214 -5.67 10.09 -21.13
CA ALA A 214 -6.35 9.05 -21.89
C ALA A 214 -7.87 9.17 -21.75
N SER A 215 -8.58 9.18 -22.88
CA SER A 215 -10.04 9.14 -22.90
C SER A 215 -10.54 7.75 -23.26
N TRP A 216 -11.41 7.20 -22.43
CA TRP A 216 -12.14 5.99 -22.75
C TRP A 216 -13.42 6.36 -23.51
N GLN A 217 -13.56 5.89 -24.75
CA GLN A 217 -14.80 6.08 -25.51
C GLN A 217 -15.83 5.05 -25.06
N LYS A 218 -16.95 5.54 -24.53
CA LYS A 218 -18.11 4.73 -24.16
C LYS A 218 -18.63 3.99 -25.40
N GLY A 219 -18.27 2.72 -25.52
CA GLY A 219 -18.73 1.85 -26.61
C GLY A 219 -20.25 1.67 -26.59
N LYS A 220 -20.84 1.40 -27.77
CA LYS A 220 -22.28 1.20 -27.94
C LYS A 220 -22.82 -0.16 -27.47
N THR A 221 -21.95 -1.08 -27.06
CA THR A 221 -22.32 -2.44 -26.70
C THR A 221 -21.88 -2.79 -25.28
N GLU A 222 -22.92 -3.09 -24.50
CA GLU A 222 -22.99 -4.16 -23.48
C GLU A 222 -22.48 -3.85 -22.06
N GLU A 223 -23.19 -4.47 -21.13
CA GLU A 223 -23.10 -4.51 -19.67
C GLU A 223 -21.66 -4.62 -19.15
N LYS A 224 -20.89 -3.55 -19.24
CA LYS A 224 -19.53 -3.52 -18.72
C LYS A 224 -19.56 -3.43 -17.20
N ASN A 225 -18.68 -4.21 -16.60
CA ASN A 225 -18.40 -4.19 -15.18
C ASN A 225 -18.20 -2.74 -14.70
N ILE A 226 -18.98 -2.37 -13.68
CA ILE A 226 -19.03 -1.03 -13.10
C ILE A 226 -17.68 -0.56 -12.57
N ALA A 227 -16.82 -1.47 -12.11
CA ALA A 227 -15.48 -1.16 -11.63
C ALA A 227 -14.61 -0.51 -12.71
N TRP A 228 -14.82 -0.86 -13.99
CA TRP A 228 -14.14 -0.20 -15.10
C TRP A 228 -14.59 1.24 -15.30
N TYR A 229 -15.87 1.54 -15.03
CA TYR A 229 -16.34 2.91 -15.05
C TYR A 229 -15.67 3.71 -13.95
N TRP A 230 -15.66 3.23 -12.70
CA TRP A 230 -14.98 3.92 -11.59
C TRP A 230 -13.49 4.18 -11.84
N ALA A 231 -12.79 3.21 -12.46
CA ALA A 231 -11.39 3.35 -12.79
C ALA A 231 -11.11 4.37 -13.93
N THR A 232 -12.05 4.57 -14.86
CA THR A 232 -11.82 5.37 -16.08
C THR A 232 -12.59 6.70 -16.14
N LEU A 233 -13.73 6.81 -15.47
CA LEU A 233 -14.68 7.92 -15.55
C LEU A 233 -15.34 8.18 -14.20
N SER A 234 -15.50 9.45 -13.84
CA SER A 234 -16.32 9.85 -12.68
C SER A 234 -17.83 9.74 -12.94
N ASP A 235 -18.27 9.69 -14.19
CA ASP A 235 -19.70 9.77 -14.54
C ASP A 235 -20.31 8.39 -14.89
N CYS A 236 -21.06 7.83 -13.93
CA CYS A 236 -21.86 6.62 -14.11
C CYS A 236 -23.36 6.90 -14.31
N SER A 237 -23.77 8.15 -14.63
CA SER A 237 -25.19 8.57 -14.72
C SER A 237 -26.06 7.76 -15.68
N GLY A 238 -25.45 7.06 -16.64
CA GLY A 238 -26.13 6.19 -17.60
C GLY A 238 -26.22 4.71 -17.23
N VAL A 239 -25.79 4.30 -16.03
CA VAL A 239 -25.75 2.89 -15.57
C VAL A 239 -26.78 2.69 -14.47
N LYS A 240 -27.47 1.54 -14.45
CA LYS A 240 -28.46 1.21 -13.41
C LYS A 240 -27.72 0.59 -12.22
N LEU A 241 -27.59 1.36 -11.14
CA LEU A 241 -26.73 1.02 -10.00
C LEU A 241 -27.52 0.52 -8.79
N GLU A 242 -26.96 -0.44 -8.06
CA GLU A 242 -27.39 -0.82 -6.71
C GLU A 242 -27.03 0.26 -5.66
N THR A 243 -27.54 0.14 -4.43
CA THR A 243 -27.38 1.19 -3.41
C THR A 243 -25.92 1.52 -3.09
N VAL A 244 -25.06 0.51 -2.91
CA VAL A 244 -23.63 0.72 -2.62
C VAL A 244 -22.89 1.27 -3.83
N GLU A 245 -23.18 0.75 -5.02
CA GLU A 245 -22.60 1.21 -6.28
C GLU A 245 -22.90 2.68 -6.58
N ARG A 246 -24.11 3.14 -6.24
CA ARG A 246 -24.48 4.57 -6.33
C ARG A 246 -23.57 5.42 -5.45
N TRP A 247 -23.28 4.98 -4.22
CA TRP A 247 -22.40 5.73 -3.32
C TRP A 247 -20.96 5.76 -3.81
N ILE A 248 -20.44 4.64 -4.33
CA ILE A 248 -19.10 4.60 -4.94
C ILE A 248 -19.04 5.55 -6.15
N SER A 249 -20.07 5.54 -7.01
CA SER A 249 -20.13 6.49 -8.13
C SER A 249 -20.17 7.94 -7.65
N ARG A 250 -20.92 8.25 -6.59
CA ARG A 250 -20.98 9.61 -6.04
C ARG A 250 -19.64 10.04 -5.46
N PHE A 251 -18.93 9.16 -4.76
CA PHE A 251 -17.59 9.42 -4.25
C PHE A 251 -16.62 9.88 -5.36
N HIS A 252 -16.68 9.27 -6.55
CA HIS A 252 -15.83 9.67 -7.67
C HIS A 252 -16.30 10.94 -8.41
N ALA A 253 -17.53 11.39 -8.21
CA ALA A 253 -18.15 12.50 -8.93
C ALA A 253 -18.29 13.79 -8.10
N GLU A 254 -18.53 13.66 -6.80
CA GLU A 254 -18.76 14.76 -5.87
C GLU A 254 -17.45 15.23 -5.22
N SER A 255 -17.46 16.44 -4.65
CA SER A 255 -16.40 16.83 -3.73
C SER A 255 -16.45 15.97 -2.45
N ALA A 256 -15.30 15.82 -1.78
CA ALA A 256 -15.23 15.03 -0.55
C ALA A 256 -16.21 15.51 0.54
N ILE A 257 -16.41 16.83 0.66
CA ILE A 257 -17.33 17.41 1.64
C ILE A 257 -18.79 17.09 1.30
N GLU A 258 -19.18 17.26 0.02
CA GLU A 258 -20.54 16.94 -0.44
C GLU A 258 -20.86 15.46 -0.23
N PHE A 259 -19.92 14.57 -0.62
CA PHE A 259 -20.09 13.13 -0.45
C PHE A 259 -20.33 12.76 1.02
N LEU A 260 -19.50 13.26 1.94
CA LEU A 260 -19.64 12.97 3.36
C LEU A 260 -20.93 13.55 3.95
N ALA A 261 -21.30 14.77 3.56
CA ALA A 261 -22.55 15.41 4.00
C ALA A 261 -23.77 14.59 3.58
N HIS A 262 -23.80 14.12 2.33
CA HIS A 262 -24.89 13.30 1.80
C HIS A 262 -24.95 11.92 2.47
N ILE A 263 -23.80 11.28 2.72
CA ILE A 263 -23.75 10.01 3.46
C ILE A 263 -24.26 10.20 4.89
N HIS A 264 -23.80 11.24 5.58
CA HIS A 264 -24.23 11.54 6.95
C HIS A 264 -25.75 11.75 7.03
N GLU A 265 -26.32 12.56 6.13
CA GLU A 265 -27.77 12.77 6.02
C GLU A 265 -28.52 11.47 5.71
N TYR A 266 -27.96 10.62 4.85
CA TYR A 266 -28.55 9.32 4.51
C TYR A 266 -28.60 8.37 5.72
N ILE A 267 -27.51 8.27 6.49
CA ILE A 267 -27.42 7.43 7.69
C ILE A 267 -28.37 7.92 8.77
N GLN A 268 -28.49 9.24 8.95
CA GLN A 268 -29.45 9.81 9.91
C GLN A 268 -30.92 9.51 9.54
N ARG A 269 -31.24 9.41 8.24
CA ARG A 269 -32.60 9.20 7.75
C ARG A 269 -33.02 7.73 7.60
N ASN A 270 -32.07 6.84 7.33
CA ASN A 270 -32.36 5.45 6.93
C ASN A 270 -31.76 4.43 7.92
N THR A 271 -32.53 4.09 8.96
CA THR A 271 -32.49 2.80 9.73
C THR A 271 -31.27 2.54 10.64
N PRO A 272 -31.41 1.79 11.75
CA PRO A 272 -30.30 1.32 12.60
C PRO A 272 -29.27 0.40 11.92
N GLU A 273 -29.62 -0.31 10.84
CA GLU A 273 -28.73 -1.32 10.22
C GLU A 273 -27.38 -0.75 9.75
N TRP A 274 -27.34 0.51 9.29
CA TRP A 274 -26.09 1.17 8.90
C TRP A 274 -25.34 1.72 10.11
N GLN A 275 -26.06 2.16 11.14
CA GLN A 275 -25.43 2.69 12.36
C GLN A 275 -24.64 1.59 13.09
N ASP A 276 -25.15 0.36 13.08
CA ASP A 276 -24.51 -0.78 13.76
C ASP A 276 -23.34 -1.40 12.95
N THR A 277 -23.25 -1.12 11.64
CA THR A 277 -22.26 -1.76 10.75
C THR A 277 -21.24 -0.80 10.15
N MET A 278 -21.51 0.50 10.12
CA MET A 278 -20.56 1.51 9.63
C MET A 278 -19.35 1.59 10.54
N PHE A 279 -18.16 1.70 9.93
CA PHE A 279 -16.88 1.74 10.61
C PHE A 279 -16.58 0.52 11.51
N SER A 280 -17.37 -0.56 11.43
CA SER A 280 -17.18 -1.74 12.26
C SER A 280 -16.20 -2.74 11.64
N GLY A 281 -15.16 -3.09 12.39
CA GLY A 281 -14.20 -4.13 12.06
C GLY A 281 -14.80 -5.55 12.11
N SER A 282 -15.96 -5.74 12.74
CA SER A 282 -16.69 -7.01 12.77
C SER A 282 -17.71 -7.16 11.62
N ALA A 283 -18.00 -6.08 10.89
CA ALA A 283 -18.97 -6.06 9.79
C ALA A 283 -18.31 -5.95 8.40
N LEU A 284 -17.06 -6.39 8.25
CA LEU A 284 -16.29 -6.24 7.00
C LEU A 284 -16.80 -7.06 5.81
N ASP A 285 -17.71 -8.00 6.04
CA ASP A 285 -18.40 -8.75 4.98
C ASP A 285 -19.77 -8.15 4.62
N ALA A 286 -20.23 -7.15 5.37
CA ALA A 286 -21.44 -6.41 5.03
C ALA A 286 -21.13 -5.36 3.94
N PRO A 287 -22.05 -5.09 2.99
CA PRO A 287 -21.81 -4.12 1.91
C PRO A 287 -21.43 -2.70 2.37
N SER A 288 -21.72 -2.34 3.63
CA SER A 288 -21.38 -1.06 4.26
C SER A 288 -19.87 -0.85 4.46
N TYR A 289 -19.03 -1.89 4.42
CA TYR A 289 -17.58 -1.76 4.61
C TYR A 289 -16.96 -0.83 3.55
N ARG A 290 -17.40 -0.94 2.29
CA ARG A 290 -16.91 -0.09 1.18
C ARG A 290 -17.21 1.37 1.45
N ILE A 291 -18.41 1.66 1.94
CA ILE A 291 -18.82 3.03 2.28
C ILE A 291 -17.97 3.56 3.44
N SER A 292 -17.71 2.75 4.46
CA SER A 292 -16.82 3.13 5.58
C SER A 292 -15.43 3.53 5.07
N PHE A 293 -14.87 2.78 4.14
CA PHE A 293 -13.55 3.08 3.57
C PHE A 293 -13.55 4.36 2.75
N LEU A 294 -14.60 4.55 1.93
CA LEU A 294 -14.76 5.77 1.15
C LEU A 294 -14.98 7.00 2.04
N CYS A 295 -15.69 6.88 3.16
CA CYS A 295 -15.83 7.94 4.13
C CYS A 295 -14.48 8.33 4.74
N LEU A 296 -13.68 7.35 5.18
CA LEU A 296 -12.34 7.63 5.71
C LEU A 296 -11.42 8.21 4.63
N HIS A 297 -11.48 7.72 3.39
CA HIS A 297 -10.70 8.27 2.28
C HIS A 297 -11.06 9.74 1.99
N ALA A 298 -12.35 10.04 1.87
CA ALA A 298 -12.83 11.41 1.67
C ALA A 298 -12.39 12.32 2.83
N ALA A 299 -12.47 11.83 4.06
CA ALA A 299 -12.00 12.55 5.24
C ALA A 299 -10.47 12.80 5.20
N VAL A 300 -9.66 11.82 4.79
CA VAL A 300 -8.20 11.99 4.65
C VAL A 300 -7.88 13.11 3.67
N SER A 301 -8.66 13.20 2.58
CA SER A 301 -8.50 14.23 1.56
C SER A 301 -8.83 15.62 2.11
N ILE A 302 -9.90 15.76 2.90
CA ILE A 302 -10.28 17.03 3.56
C ILE A 302 -9.22 17.46 4.57
N PHE A 303 -8.75 16.53 5.41
CA PHE A 303 -7.75 16.82 6.44
C PHE A 303 -6.33 17.04 5.89
N GLY A 304 -6.17 16.96 4.56
CA GLY A 304 -4.98 17.43 3.84
C GLY A 304 -4.94 18.94 3.60
N ASP A 305 -6.05 19.66 3.78
CA ASP A 305 -6.17 21.09 3.52
C ASP A 305 -6.93 21.80 4.65
N ILE A 306 -6.25 22.67 5.39
CA ILE A 306 -6.81 23.42 6.53
C ILE A 306 -8.04 24.25 6.12
N SER A 307 -8.06 24.78 4.90
CA SER A 307 -9.18 25.57 4.42
C SER A 307 -10.47 24.74 4.34
N LEU A 308 -10.36 23.47 3.93
CA LEU A 308 -11.49 22.54 3.87
C LEU A 308 -11.93 22.12 5.27
N ILE A 309 -11.00 21.85 6.18
CA ILE A 309 -11.32 21.51 7.58
C ILE A 309 -12.15 22.63 8.24
N SER A 310 -11.77 23.89 8.03
CA SER A 310 -12.47 25.04 8.59
C SER A 310 -13.90 25.23 8.03
N SER A 311 -14.20 24.61 6.88
CA SER A 311 -15.51 24.67 6.23
C SER A 311 -16.48 23.57 6.67
N LEU A 312 -16.02 22.59 7.46
CA LEU A 312 -16.87 21.51 7.98
C LEU A 312 -17.87 22.05 9.00
N THR A 313 -19.12 21.58 8.92
CA THR A 313 -20.08 21.84 10.00
C THR A 313 -19.71 21.01 11.24
N PRO A 314 -20.08 21.45 12.46
CA PRO A 314 -19.81 20.71 13.68
C PRO A 314 -20.32 19.26 13.65
N GLU A 315 -21.50 19.03 13.07
CA GLU A 315 -22.09 17.69 12.98
C GLU A 315 -21.32 16.77 12.03
N LEU A 316 -20.84 17.31 10.91
CA LEU A 316 -20.05 16.55 9.95
C LEU A 316 -18.65 16.25 10.49
N LEU A 317 -18.07 17.20 11.22
CA LEU A 317 -16.80 17.04 11.91
C LEU A 317 -16.89 15.95 12.98
N ASP A 318 -17.95 15.96 13.79
CA ASP A 318 -18.24 14.93 14.79
C ASP A 318 -18.43 13.56 14.13
N PHE A 319 -19.23 13.46 13.07
CA PHE A 319 -19.42 12.23 12.29
C PHE A 319 -18.08 11.64 11.82
N ILE A 320 -17.19 12.47 11.27
CA ILE A 320 -15.86 12.03 10.80
C ILE A 320 -15.02 11.53 11.97
N MET A 321 -14.85 12.34 13.01
CA MET A 321 -13.91 12.04 14.09
C MET A 321 -14.38 10.88 14.97
N CYS A 322 -15.67 10.81 15.29
CA CYS A 322 -16.26 9.66 15.96
C CYS A 322 -16.22 8.41 15.06
N GLY A 323 -16.38 8.54 13.75
CA GLY A 323 -16.19 7.45 12.80
C GLY A 323 -14.77 6.88 12.81
N VAL A 324 -13.75 7.74 12.89
CA VAL A 324 -12.33 7.30 13.00
C VAL A 324 -12.09 6.57 14.32
N VAL A 325 -12.55 7.11 15.46
CA VAL A 325 -12.42 6.44 16.77
C VAL A 325 -13.12 5.09 16.76
N THR A 326 -14.36 5.04 16.27
CA THR A 326 -15.15 3.80 16.16
C THR A 326 -14.44 2.77 15.30
N ALA A 327 -13.87 3.19 14.16
CA ALA A 327 -13.09 2.30 13.31
C ALA A 327 -11.84 1.75 14.02
N MET A 328 -11.11 2.58 14.76
CA MET A 328 -9.93 2.13 15.50
C MET A 328 -10.29 1.17 16.63
N ASP A 329 -11.28 1.52 17.45
CA ASP A 329 -11.75 0.66 18.56
C ASP A 329 -12.27 -0.67 18.04
N SER A 330 -13.13 -0.65 17.02
CA SER A 330 -13.69 -1.87 16.46
C SER A 330 -12.64 -2.74 15.77
N CYS A 331 -11.63 -2.13 15.12
CA CYS A 331 -10.50 -2.88 14.59
C CYS A 331 -9.64 -3.50 15.70
N ASP A 332 -9.40 -2.76 16.79
CA ASP A 332 -8.63 -3.26 17.93
C ASP A 332 -9.30 -4.48 18.59
N GLU A 333 -10.62 -4.44 18.76
CA GLU A 333 -11.40 -5.60 19.23
C GLU A 333 -11.31 -6.79 18.26
N ALA A 334 -11.47 -6.55 16.96
CA ALA A 334 -11.40 -7.59 15.93
C ALA A 334 -10.01 -8.26 15.86
N ILE A 335 -8.94 -7.46 15.95
CA ILE A 335 -7.55 -7.95 16.01
C ILE A 335 -7.33 -8.77 17.29
N GLY A 336 -7.81 -8.28 18.43
CA GLY A 336 -7.73 -8.97 19.71
C GLY A 336 -8.46 -10.32 19.74
N ALA A 337 -9.58 -10.43 19.02
CA ALA A 337 -10.37 -11.65 18.86
C ALA A 337 -9.72 -12.72 17.96
N LYS A 338 -8.53 -12.46 17.40
CA LYS A 338 -7.82 -13.34 16.44
C LYS A 338 -8.67 -13.71 15.22
N ILE A 339 -9.54 -12.82 14.78
CA ILE A 339 -10.16 -12.95 13.46
C ILE A 339 -9.00 -12.97 12.45
N PRO A 340 -8.97 -13.91 11.48
CA PRO A 340 -7.92 -13.94 10.47
C PRO A 340 -7.77 -12.55 9.85
N SER A 341 -6.54 -12.04 9.80
CA SER A 341 -6.25 -10.71 9.26
C SER A 341 -6.70 -10.64 7.80
N SER A 342 -7.91 -10.15 7.56
CA SER A 342 -8.41 -9.92 6.22
C SER A 342 -7.80 -8.61 5.71
N HIS A 343 -7.51 -8.54 4.42
CA HIS A 343 -7.05 -7.31 3.75
C HIS A 343 -7.99 -6.12 4.03
N LYS A 344 -9.29 -6.40 4.23
CA LYS A 344 -10.30 -5.40 4.62
C LYS A 344 -10.02 -4.81 6.00
N LEU A 345 -9.71 -5.64 7.00
CA LEU A 345 -9.40 -5.15 8.35
C LEU A 345 -8.15 -4.29 8.36
N GLU A 346 -7.10 -4.73 7.66
CA GLU A 346 -5.88 -3.94 7.49
C GLU A 346 -6.13 -2.60 6.79
N THR A 347 -7.01 -2.59 5.77
CA THR A 347 -7.35 -1.36 5.04
C THR A 347 -8.13 -0.39 5.92
N LEU A 348 -9.11 -0.87 6.69
CA LEU A 348 -9.88 -0.02 7.62
C LEU A 348 -8.97 0.60 8.68
N ALA A 349 -8.19 -0.24 9.37
CA ALA A 349 -7.27 0.21 10.41
C ALA A 349 -6.21 1.16 9.84
N GLY A 350 -5.64 0.85 8.67
CA GLY A 350 -4.67 1.70 7.98
C GLY A 350 -5.25 3.06 7.57
N LEU A 351 -6.49 3.11 7.06
CA LEU A 351 -7.16 4.38 6.73
C LEU A 351 -7.42 5.23 7.98
N SER A 352 -7.81 4.61 9.09
CA SER A 352 -7.99 5.31 10.37
C SER A 352 -6.67 5.86 10.93
N LEU A 353 -5.57 5.10 10.81
CA LEU A 353 -4.23 5.58 11.17
C LEU A 353 -3.77 6.74 10.27
N LYS A 354 -4.10 6.68 8.98
CA LYS A 354 -3.82 7.76 8.03
C LYS A 354 -4.61 9.02 8.38
N MET A 355 -5.85 8.89 8.84
CA MET A 355 -6.62 10.00 9.41
C MET A 355 -5.94 10.58 10.65
N PHE A 356 -5.53 9.72 11.60
CA PHE A 356 -4.78 10.16 12.77
C PHE A 356 -3.52 10.95 12.39
N GLU A 357 -2.72 10.42 11.45
CA GLU A 357 -1.51 11.08 10.95
C GLU A 357 -1.81 12.49 10.42
N ARG A 358 -2.88 12.62 9.61
CA ARG A 358 -3.31 13.92 9.07
C ARG A 358 -3.75 14.88 10.16
N CYS A 359 -4.57 14.42 11.10
CA CYS A 359 -4.99 15.23 12.24
C CYS A 359 -3.79 15.67 13.09
N ALA A 360 -2.88 14.75 13.43
CA ALA A 360 -1.70 15.05 14.23
C ALA A 360 -0.77 16.06 13.54
N LYS A 361 -0.61 15.95 12.21
CA LYS A 361 0.14 16.92 11.42
C LYS A 361 -0.53 18.28 11.43
N THR A 362 -1.83 18.36 11.16
CA THR A 362 -2.58 19.62 11.13
C THR A 362 -2.66 20.29 12.50
N ALA A 363 -2.73 19.52 13.58
CA ALA A 363 -2.74 20.03 14.95
C ALA A 363 -1.52 20.90 15.28
N LEU A 364 -0.38 20.73 14.58
CA LEU A 364 0.80 21.58 14.72
C LEU A 364 0.54 23.02 14.28
N GLU A 365 -0.33 23.21 13.30
CA GLU A 365 -0.71 24.51 12.72
C GLU A 365 -2.04 25.04 13.28
N LYS A 366 -2.74 24.23 14.09
CA LYS A 366 -4.12 24.39 14.58
C LYS A 366 -5.18 24.12 13.50
N PHE A 367 -6.31 23.55 13.94
CA PHE A 367 -7.45 23.24 13.09
C PHE A 367 -8.34 24.45 12.80
N CYS A 368 -8.27 25.50 13.63
CA CYS A 368 -9.12 26.69 13.56
C CYS A 368 -10.62 26.41 13.74
N ASN A 369 -10.97 25.34 14.48
CA ASN A 369 -12.34 24.95 14.80
C ASN A 369 -12.41 24.25 16.18
N SER A 370 -13.51 23.54 16.49
CA SER A 370 -13.69 22.84 17.78
C SER A 370 -12.59 21.80 18.09
N LEU A 371 -11.93 21.24 17.06
CA LEU A 371 -10.86 20.27 17.24
C LEU A 371 -9.65 20.83 17.97
N ASP A 372 -9.41 22.15 17.95
CA ASP A 372 -8.32 22.73 18.73
C ASP A 372 -8.47 22.46 20.23
N THR A 373 -9.71 22.23 20.68
CA THR A 373 -10.01 21.82 22.06
C THR A 373 -10.22 20.31 22.17
N GLU A 374 -10.95 19.69 21.24
CA GLU A 374 -11.32 18.27 21.34
C GLU A 374 -10.16 17.33 21.03
N TRP A 375 -9.25 17.72 20.13
CA TRP A 375 -8.10 16.92 19.74
C TRP A 375 -7.19 16.56 20.93
N PRO A 376 -6.60 17.52 21.67
CA PRO A 376 -5.71 17.18 22.78
C PRO A 376 -6.44 16.53 23.96
N ASN A 377 -7.74 16.83 24.15
CA ASN A 377 -8.48 16.41 25.34
C ASN A 377 -9.17 15.04 25.20
N PHE A 378 -9.52 14.63 23.98
CA PHE A 378 -10.29 13.40 23.75
C PHE A 378 -9.70 12.54 22.63
N PHE A 379 -9.59 13.07 21.40
CA PHE A 379 -9.24 12.25 20.24
C PHE A 379 -7.79 11.75 20.29
N LEU A 380 -6.83 12.62 20.58
CA LEU A 380 -5.41 12.26 20.65
C LEU A 380 -5.17 11.21 21.75
N PRO A 381 -5.58 11.38 23.02
CA PRO A 381 -5.38 10.35 24.04
C PRO A 381 -6.03 9.02 23.68
N THR A 382 -7.27 9.04 23.16
CA THR A 382 -8.03 7.82 22.83
C THR A 382 -7.35 7.04 21.70
N MET A 383 -7.04 7.71 20.58
CA MET A 383 -6.39 7.05 19.44
C MET A 383 -4.95 6.62 19.78
N SER A 384 -4.23 7.40 20.57
CA SER A 384 -2.85 7.07 20.98
C SER A 384 -2.79 5.76 21.78
N ARG A 385 -3.75 5.49 22.66
CA ARG A 385 -3.83 4.22 23.40
C ARG A 385 -3.92 3.02 22.46
N ILE A 386 -4.78 3.12 21.44
CA ILE A 386 -4.96 2.07 20.44
C ILE A 386 -3.69 1.90 19.60
N ILE A 387 -3.07 3.01 19.17
CA ILE A 387 -1.81 3.00 18.41
C ILE A 387 -0.69 2.30 19.18
N VAL A 388 -0.52 2.62 20.47
CA VAL A 388 0.50 1.97 21.31
C VAL A 388 0.15 0.49 21.55
N ARG A 389 -1.12 0.13 21.68
CA ARG A 389 -1.54 -1.28 21.74
C ARG A 389 -1.18 -2.01 20.45
N TRP A 390 -1.46 -1.44 19.29
CA TRP A 390 -1.11 -2.02 17.99
C TRP A 390 0.40 -2.13 17.77
N PHE A 391 1.21 -1.20 18.31
CA PHE A 391 2.66 -1.33 18.33
C PHE A 391 3.11 -2.64 19.02
N THR A 392 2.46 -3.02 20.12
CA THR A 392 2.78 -4.29 20.83
C THR A 392 2.38 -5.55 20.07
N LEU A 393 1.67 -5.42 18.95
CA LEU A 393 1.29 -6.53 18.07
C LEU A 393 2.26 -6.73 16.90
N LEU A 394 3.19 -5.79 16.69
CA LEU A 394 4.23 -5.92 15.67
C LEU A 394 5.17 -7.08 16.01
N ASN A 395 5.65 -7.75 14.97
CA ASN A 395 6.66 -8.81 15.06
C ASN A 395 7.88 -8.41 14.24
N VAL A 396 9.04 -8.95 14.58
CA VAL A 396 10.32 -8.68 13.88
C VAL A 396 10.22 -8.98 12.39
N ASP A 397 9.52 -10.06 12.02
CA ASP A 397 9.34 -10.51 10.64
C ASP A 397 8.06 -9.96 9.98
N ALA A 398 7.42 -8.94 10.57
CA ALA A 398 6.17 -8.44 10.03
C ALA A 398 6.39 -7.78 8.66
N LYS A 399 5.56 -8.19 7.70
CA LYS A 399 5.58 -7.63 6.34
C LYS A 399 5.19 -6.14 6.39
N PRO A 400 5.77 -5.28 5.54
CA PRO A 400 5.41 -3.87 5.44
C PRO A 400 4.06 -3.73 4.72
N THR A 401 2.96 -4.19 5.34
CA THR A 401 1.60 -4.02 4.81
C THR A 401 1.14 -2.56 4.96
N PHE A 402 0.03 -2.19 4.30
CA PHE A 402 -0.54 -0.84 4.43
C PHE A 402 -0.79 -0.45 5.90
N PHE A 403 -1.32 -1.37 6.70
CA PHE A 403 -1.49 -1.19 8.14
C PHE A 403 -0.17 -0.94 8.86
N VAL A 404 0.82 -1.83 8.71
CA VAL A 404 2.11 -1.74 9.43
C VAL A 404 2.81 -0.41 9.13
N ARG A 405 2.87 -0.02 7.85
CA ARG A 405 3.53 1.22 7.43
C ARG A 405 2.83 2.46 7.98
N THR A 406 1.49 2.46 7.97
CA THR A 406 0.72 3.60 8.47
C THR A 406 0.75 3.66 10.00
N LEU A 407 0.80 2.53 10.68
CA LEU A 407 0.98 2.44 12.13
C LEU A 407 2.31 3.07 12.54
N VAL A 408 3.39 2.74 11.84
CA VAL A 408 4.71 3.33 12.07
C VAL A 408 4.66 4.85 11.89
N LYS A 409 4.06 5.34 10.79
CA LYS A 409 3.92 6.79 10.55
C LYS A 409 3.10 7.47 11.66
N ALA A 410 2.00 6.86 12.10
CA ALA A 410 1.20 7.36 13.21
C ALA A 410 1.96 7.39 14.54
N LEU A 411 2.74 6.34 14.84
CA LEU A 411 3.57 6.27 16.06
C LEU A 411 4.57 7.43 16.14
N LEU A 412 5.16 7.85 15.01
CA LEU A 412 6.12 8.96 14.98
C LEU A 412 5.52 10.30 15.45
N TYR A 413 4.19 10.44 15.43
CA TYR A 413 3.50 11.63 15.96
C TYR A 413 3.24 11.57 17.47
N LEU A 414 3.41 10.41 18.10
CA LEU A 414 3.34 10.29 19.56
C LEU A 414 4.60 10.84 20.19
N ARG A 415 4.43 11.85 21.05
CA ARG A 415 5.53 12.49 21.79
C ARG A 415 5.68 11.96 23.22
N GLU A 416 4.58 11.49 23.79
CA GLU A 416 4.46 11.01 25.16
C GLU A 416 3.58 9.76 25.17
N LEU A 417 3.75 8.91 26.19
CA LEU A 417 2.90 7.75 26.38
C LEU A 417 1.52 8.19 26.88
N PRO A 418 0.44 7.56 26.39
CA PRO A 418 -0.90 7.86 26.88
C PRO A 418 -1.09 7.31 28.31
N ASP A 419 -1.82 8.06 29.13
CA ASP A 419 -2.23 7.62 30.47
C ASP A 419 -3.18 6.42 30.40
N ASP A 420 -3.20 5.60 31.47
CA ASP A 420 -4.08 4.43 31.65
C ASP A 420 -3.96 3.35 30.56
N LEU A 421 -2.74 3.13 30.05
CA LEU A 421 -2.48 2.11 29.04
C LEU A 421 -2.54 0.68 29.63
N SER A 422 -3.48 -0.13 29.15
CA SER A 422 -3.58 -1.56 29.51
C SER A 422 -2.96 -2.41 28.40
N LEU A 423 -1.83 -3.05 28.71
CA LEU A 423 -1.08 -3.91 27.78
C LEU A 423 -1.05 -5.36 28.25
N LYS A 424 -0.89 -6.28 27.30
CA LYS A 424 -0.54 -7.66 27.61
C LYS A 424 0.87 -7.72 28.18
N LYS A 425 0.96 -7.97 29.48
CA LYS A 425 2.21 -7.92 30.26
C LYS A 425 3.29 -8.83 29.67
N LYS A 426 4.45 -8.24 29.37
CA LYS A 426 5.75 -8.93 29.27
C LYS A 426 6.61 -8.44 30.44
N LEU A 427 7.24 -9.36 31.15
CA LEU A 427 8.06 -9.05 32.33
C LEU A 427 9.49 -9.54 32.10
N SER A 428 10.47 -8.77 32.57
CA SER A 428 11.89 -9.10 32.51
C SER A 428 12.51 -8.97 33.89
N PRO A 429 13.18 -10.02 34.41
CA PRO A 429 13.89 -9.95 35.69
C PRO A 429 14.96 -8.86 35.75
N GLU A 430 15.47 -8.42 34.59
CA GLU A 430 16.47 -7.35 34.51
C GLU A 430 15.81 -5.98 34.72
N LEU A 431 14.67 -5.74 34.09
CA LEU A 431 13.91 -4.50 34.24
C LEU A 431 13.18 -4.44 35.60
N ASP A 432 12.81 -5.59 36.17
CA ASP A 432 12.25 -5.68 37.53
C ASP A 432 13.22 -5.13 38.59
N ARG A 433 14.53 -5.24 38.40
CA ARG A 433 15.54 -4.68 39.33
C ARG A 433 15.47 -3.16 39.42
N PHE A 434 15.09 -2.52 38.32
CA PHE A 434 14.92 -1.08 38.24
C PHE A 434 13.49 -0.64 38.59
N GLU A 435 12.65 -1.55 39.09
CA GLU A 435 11.28 -1.30 39.51
C GLU A 435 10.37 -0.71 38.42
N TYR A 436 10.66 -0.98 37.14
CA TYR A 436 9.75 -0.62 36.05
C TYR A 436 8.39 -1.32 36.24
N ASP A 437 7.29 -0.60 36.06
CA ASP A 437 5.98 -1.22 36.05
C ASP A 437 5.79 -2.13 34.81
N ALA A 438 4.75 -2.96 34.84
CA ALA A 438 4.49 -3.93 33.78
C ALA A 438 4.24 -3.28 32.39
N MET A 439 3.76 -2.03 32.34
CA MET A 439 3.49 -1.32 31.10
C MET A 439 4.82 -0.89 30.46
N HIS A 440 5.68 -0.22 31.22
CA HIS A 440 7.01 0.19 30.76
C HIS A 440 7.87 -1.01 30.35
N GLN A 441 7.87 -2.08 31.16
CA GLN A 441 8.57 -3.32 30.79
C GLN A 441 8.11 -3.88 29.46
N THR A 442 6.79 -3.94 29.23
CA THR A 442 6.23 -4.46 27.99
C THR A 442 6.69 -3.66 26.78
N LEU A 443 6.71 -2.33 26.88
CA LEU A 443 7.12 -1.46 25.79
C LEU A 443 8.63 -1.49 25.53
N ILE A 444 9.45 -1.54 26.59
CA ILE A 444 10.91 -1.65 26.48
C ILE A 444 11.28 -2.96 25.77
N ILE A 445 10.77 -4.10 26.28
CA ILE A 445 11.04 -5.42 25.69
C ILE A 445 10.58 -5.47 24.23
N GLN A 446 9.38 -4.94 23.94
CA GLN A 446 8.87 -4.90 22.58
C GLN A 446 9.77 -4.07 21.66
N ALA A 447 10.24 -2.90 22.09
CA ALA A 447 11.09 -2.05 21.27
C ALA A 447 12.49 -2.66 21.07
N GLU A 448 13.06 -3.31 22.09
CA GLU A 448 14.30 -4.08 21.98
C GLU A 448 14.15 -5.24 20.97
N ASP A 449 13.07 -6.01 21.06
CA ASP A 449 12.80 -7.13 20.14
C ASP A 449 12.73 -6.64 18.69
N LEU A 450 12.09 -5.49 18.44
CA LEU A 450 11.80 -5.01 17.08
C LEU A 450 12.97 -4.28 16.39
N VAL A 451 13.95 -3.77 17.14
CA VAL A 451 15.05 -2.98 16.56
C VAL A 451 15.94 -3.79 15.60
N VAL A 452 15.96 -5.11 15.74
CA VAL A 452 16.72 -6.04 14.90
C VAL A 452 15.97 -6.46 13.63
N SER A 453 14.76 -5.94 13.39
CA SER A 453 13.96 -6.26 12.20
C SER A 453 14.69 -5.88 10.90
N GLU A 454 14.57 -6.70 9.85
CA GLU A 454 15.04 -6.34 8.51
C GLU A 454 14.13 -5.30 7.82
N ASN A 455 12.95 -5.02 8.38
CA ASN A 455 12.00 -4.05 7.85
C ASN A 455 12.30 -2.64 8.42
N PRO A 456 12.73 -1.67 7.60
CA PRO A 456 13.10 -0.34 8.08
C PRO A 456 11.98 0.38 8.83
N PHE A 457 10.71 0.17 8.43
CA PHE A 457 9.57 0.79 9.12
C PHE A 457 9.46 0.29 10.57
N ILE A 458 9.69 -1.01 10.79
CA ILE A 458 9.64 -1.60 12.12
C ILE A 458 10.79 -1.10 12.98
N GLN A 459 12.00 -1.03 12.40
CA GLN A 459 13.15 -0.42 13.08
C GLN A 459 12.87 1.02 13.49
N PHE A 460 12.29 1.84 12.59
CA PHE A 460 11.94 3.22 12.92
C PHE A 460 10.89 3.33 14.04
N ALA A 461 9.88 2.46 14.05
CA ALA A 461 8.91 2.42 15.15
C ALA A 461 9.57 2.03 16.49
N ALA A 462 10.44 1.02 16.48
CA ALA A 462 11.19 0.59 17.66
C ALA A 462 12.06 1.71 18.23
N LEU A 463 12.87 2.35 17.36
CA LEU A 463 13.74 3.47 17.73
C LEU A 463 12.95 4.67 18.26
N HIS A 464 11.81 4.98 17.64
CA HIS A 464 10.95 6.06 18.11
C HIS A 464 10.33 5.73 19.46
N MET A 465 9.88 4.50 19.68
CA MET A 465 9.36 4.08 20.99
C MET A 465 10.44 4.15 22.06
N LEU A 466 11.66 3.68 21.77
CA LEU A 466 12.81 3.84 22.67
C LEU A 466 13.07 5.32 22.99
N LYS A 467 12.99 6.20 22.00
CA LYS A 467 13.14 7.65 22.21
C LYS A 467 12.06 8.22 23.15
N VAL A 468 10.81 7.77 23.03
CA VAL A 468 9.71 8.17 23.94
C VAL A 468 9.93 7.63 25.36
N LEU A 469 10.45 6.41 25.48
CA LEU A 469 10.75 5.76 26.78
C LEU A 469 12.01 6.31 27.45
N THR A 470 12.96 6.82 26.68
CA THR A 470 14.29 7.24 27.15
C THR A 470 14.24 8.17 28.36
N PRO A 471 13.41 9.25 28.42
CA PRO A 471 13.33 10.10 29.59
C PRO A 471 12.85 9.38 30.86
N ILE A 472 11.94 8.41 30.70
CA ILE A 472 11.44 7.58 31.81
C ILE A 472 12.57 6.68 32.30
N MET A 473 13.28 6.05 31.36
CA MET A 473 14.38 5.14 31.70
C MET A 473 15.54 5.84 32.39
N TYR A 474 15.95 7.00 31.87
CA TYR A 474 16.97 7.82 32.51
C TYR A 474 16.57 8.23 33.93
N ARG A 475 15.31 8.62 34.14
CA ARG A 475 14.82 9.01 35.46
C ARG A 475 14.85 7.83 36.42
N GLN A 476 14.24 6.71 36.04
CA GLN A 476 14.12 5.53 36.88
C GLN A 476 15.49 4.96 37.28
N GLU A 477 16.38 4.77 36.30
CA GLU A 477 17.68 4.18 36.56
C GLU A 477 18.59 5.16 37.32
N ASN A 478 18.72 6.42 36.89
CA ASN A 478 19.62 7.35 37.58
C ASN A 478 19.14 7.81 38.96
N GLU A 479 17.82 7.84 39.22
CA GLU A 479 17.30 8.14 40.57
C GLU A 479 17.73 7.04 41.56
N GLN A 480 17.65 5.76 41.17
CA GLN A 480 18.16 4.65 41.99
C GLN A 480 19.67 4.78 42.25
N TRP A 481 20.47 5.13 41.24
CA TRP A 481 21.92 5.35 41.41
C TRP A 481 22.24 6.50 42.36
N THR A 482 21.44 7.58 42.38
CA THR A 482 21.64 8.69 43.33
C THR A 482 21.24 8.35 44.77
N GLU A 483 20.40 7.33 44.98
CA GLU A 483 20.02 6.85 46.32
C GLU A 483 20.95 5.73 46.83
N GLU A 484 21.39 4.82 45.96
CA GLU A 484 22.22 3.67 46.32
C GLU A 484 23.71 4.01 46.45
N GLU A 485 24.25 4.84 45.55
CA GLU A 485 25.59 5.37 45.69
C GLU A 485 25.51 6.78 46.30
N LYS A 486 26.16 7.00 47.44
CA LYS A 486 26.39 8.34 48.01
C LYS A 486 27.34 9.15 47.11
N VAL A 487 26.96 9.39 45.86
CA VAL A 487 27.77 10.09 44.86
C VAL A 487 28.03 11.50 45.39
N SER A 488 29.31 11.85 45.57
CA SER A 488 29.68 13.09 46.23
C SER A 488 29.13 14.29 45.46
N ALA A 489 28.59 15.27 46.17
CA ALA A 489 28.00 16.49 45.62
C ALA A 489 29.00 17.44 44.91
N THR A 490 30.21 16.97 44.60
CA THR A 490 31.36 17.79 44.22
C THR A 490 32.06 17.36 42.92
N GLY A 491 31.55 16.34 42.20
CA GLY A 491 32.05 15.93 40.88
C GLY A 491 31.00 16.05 39.78
N PRO A 492 31.38 16.03 38.49
CA PRO A 492 30.42 15.96 37.39
C PRO A 492 29.57 14.69 37.55
N ARG A 493 28.24 14.84 37.56
CA ARG A 493 27.30 13.72 37.64
C ARG A 493 27.53 12.82 36.42
N HIS A 494 28.05 11.61 36.64
CA HIS A 494 28.06 10.58 35.62
C HIS A 494 26.63 10.04 35.50
N LEU A 495 25.90 10.47 34.47
CA LEU A 495 24.63 9.85 34.12
C LEU A 495 24.91 8.47 33.57
N VAL A 496 24.29 7.44 34.14
CA VAL A 496 24.31 6.08 33.64
C VAL A 496 23.40 6.02 32.42
N VAL A 497 23.95 5.54 31.31
CA VAL A 497 23.17 5.24 30.11
C VAL A 497 22.28 4.04 30.44
N PRO A 498 20.96 4.12 30.18
CA PRO A 498 20.07 3.03 30.50
C PRO A 498 20.56 1.68 29.96
N ASP A 499 20.44 0.61 30.75
CA ASP A 499 21.02 -0.71 30.43
C ASP A 499 20.60 -1.20 29.04
N THR A 500 19.32 -1.06 28.71
CA THR A 500 18.76 -1.33 27.38
C THR A 500 19.49 -0.57 26.27
N LEU A 501 19.73 0.72 26.45
CA LEU A 501 20.43 1.55 25.44
C LEU A 501 21.90 1.16 25.34
N SER A 502 22.55 0.82 26.47
CA SER A 502 23.93 0.34 26.45
C SER A 502 24.06 -0.98 25.67
N LYS A 503 23.16 -1.95 25.89
CA LYS A 503 23.15 -3.22 25.15
C LYS A 503 22.95 -3.01 23.65
N LEU A 504 22.10 -2.05 23.27
CA LEU A 504 21.94 -1.70 21.86
C LEU A 504 23.23 -1.14 21.29
N ILE A 505 23.94 -0.26 22.00
CA ILE A 505 25.22 0.30 21.54
C ILE A 505 26.32 -0.77 21.47
N ASP A 506 26.40 -1.66 22.46
CA ASP A 506 27.46 -2.69 22.55
C ASP A 506 27.21 -3.87 21.58
N GLY A 507 25.95 -4.20 21.32
CA GLY A 507 25.54 -5.21 20.35
C GLY A 507 25.58 -4.74 18.90
N THR A 508 25.70 -3.44 18.66
CA THR A 508 25.71 -2.84 17.32
C THR A 508 27.13 -2.58 16.84
N THR A 509 27.83 -3.65 16.44
CA THR A 509 29.02 -3.51 15.59
C THR A 509 28.60 -3.10 14.17
N GLY A 510 28.25 -1.84 13.97
CA GLY A 510 27.95 -1.25 12.67
C GLY A 510 26.50 -0.78 12.51
N TRP A 511 26.23 0.45 12.93
CA TRP A 511 25.12 1.28 12.46
C TRP A 511 25.70 2.53 11.80
#